data_AF-A0A2E2PJX1-F1
#
_entry.id   AF-A0A2E2PJX1-F1
#
_cell.length_a   1.000
_cell.length_b   1.000
_cell.length_c   1.000
_cell.angle_alpha   90.00
_cell.angle_beta   90.00
_cell.angle_gamma   90.00
#
_symmetry.space_group_name_H-M   'P 1'
#
loop_
_entity.id
_entity.type
_entity.pdbx_description
1 polymer ?
#
loop_
_entity_poly.entity_id
_entity_poly.type
_entity_poly.pdbx_seq_one_letter_code
_entity_poly.pdbx_strand_id
1 'polypeptide(L)' 'MKIKNLVIIFSITFFFFNTAKTKDLEIAWETDAKFELPESVIYDSKNEVLYVSNIVNHPFKKDSSGYISKIS' A
#
# COMPACT_ATOMS: atom_id res chain seq x y z
N MET A 1 33.39 -26.82 -30.75
CA MET A 1 32.21 -27.29 -29.98
C MET A 1 31.13 -27.74 -30.97
N LYS A 2 30.53 -28.92 -30.80
CA LYS A 2 29.50 -29.42 -31.75
C LYS A 2 28.19 -28.62 -31.61
N ILE A 3 27.46 -28.43 -32.70
CA ILE A 3 26.19 -27.66 -32.75
C ILE A 3 25.19 -28.13 -31.67
N LYS A 4 25.18 -29.44 -31.39
CA LYS A 4 24.33 -30.07 -30.37
C LYS A 4 24.63 -29.56 -28.95
N ASN A 5 25.89 -29.28 -28.64
CA ASN A 5 26.30 -28.75 -27.33
C ASN A 5 25.89 -27.28 -27.19
N LEU A 6 25.89 -26.51 -28.29
CA LEU A 6 25.44 -25.12 -28.32
C LEU A 6 23.92 -25.02 -28.06
N VAL A 7 23.13 -25.90 -28.68
CA VAL A 7 21.67 -25.97 -28.50
C VAL A 7 21.29 -26.35 -27.07
N ILE A 8 22.04 -27.27 -26.45
CA ILE A 8 21.81 -27.68 -25.06
C ILE A 8 22.11 -26.52 -24.10
N ILE A 9 23.22 -25.81 -24.29
CA ILE A 9 23.58 -24.64 -23.47
C ILE A 9 22.51 -23.56 -23.58
N PHE A 10 22.04 -23.27 -24.80
CA PHE A 10 20.99 -22.26 -25.03
C PHE A 10 19.65 -22.64 -24.38
N SER A 11 19.29 -23.92 -24.39
CA SER A 11 18.05 -24.40 -23.75
C SER A 11 18.13 -24.33 -22.22
N ILE A 12 19.32 -24.55 -21.64
CA ILE A 12 19.54 -24.45 -20.20
C ILE A 12 19.48 -22.99 -19.75
N THR A 13 20.12 -22.06 -20.46
CA THR A 13 20.11 -20.63 -20.09
C THR A 13 18.73 -20.00 -20.24
N PHE A 14 17.89 -20.45 -21.18
CA PHE A 14 16.52 -19.96 -21.32
C PHE A 14 15.63 -20.36 -20.14
N PHE A 15 15.88 -21.53 -19.52
CA PHE A 15 15.10 -22.02 -18.38
C PHE A 15 15.37 -21.28 -17.06
N PHE A 16 16.46 -20.52 -16.96
CA PHE A 16 16.84 -19.80 -15.73
C PHE A 16 16.35 -18.35 -15.66
N PHE A 17 15.53 -17.88 -16.61
CA PHE A 17 14.89 -16.56 -16.51
C PHE A 17 13.81 -16.56 -15.43
N ASN A 18 14.23 -16.32 -14.18
CA ASN A 18 13.31 -16.02 -13.09
C ASN A 18 12.82 -14.59 -13.24
N THR A 19 11.52 -14.42 -13.51
CA THR A 19 10.88 -13.09 -13.47
C THR A 19 10.61 -12.77 -12.00
N ALA A 20 11.36 -11.85 -11.39
CA ALA A 20 10.99 -11.31 -10.10
C ALA A 20 9.72 -10.46 -10.30
N LYS A 21 8.57 -10.98 -9.88
CA LYS A 21 7.33 -10.19 -9.80
C LYS A 21 7.52 -9.14 -8.70
N THR A 22 7.74 -7.89 -9.08
CA THR A 22 7.57 -6.77 -8.16
C THR A 22 6.09 -6.68 -7.79
N LYS A 23 5.81 -6.38 -6.52
CA LYS A 23 4.44 -6.16 -6.05
C LYS A 23 4.17 -4.68 -6.21
N ASP A 24 3.44 -4.33 -7.25
CA ASP A 24 3.03 -2.95 -7.47
C ASP A 24 2.05 -2.58 -6.36
N LEU A 25 2.29 -1.44 -5.72
CA LEU A 25 1.38 -0.90 -4.71
C LEU A 25 0.21 -0.26 -5.45
N GLU A 26 -1.00 -0.75 -5.15
CA GLU A 26 -2.24 -0.15 -5.61
C GLU A 26 -2.91 0.63 -4.47
N ILE A 27 -3.64 1.68 -4.83
CA ILE A 27 -4.44 2.45 -3.88
C ILE A 27 -5.57 1.54 -3.40
N ALA A 28 -5.58 1.21 -2.12
CA ALA A 28 -6.61 0.36 -1.52
C ALA A 28 -7.93 1.12 -1.28
N TRP A 29 -7.84 2.40 -0.93
CA TRP A 29 -8.98 3.29 -0.71
C TRP A 29 -8.51 4.75 -0.71
N GLU A 30 -9.43 5.67 -1.00
CA GLU A 30 -9.22 7.11 -0.90
C GLU A 30 -10.55 7.82 -0.59
N THR A 31 -10.47 9.10 -0.20
CA THR A 31 -11.63 9.96 0.04
C THR A 31 -11.35 11.34 -0.52
N ASP A 32 -12.40 12.15 -0.72
CA ASP A 32 -12.21 13.59 -0.89
C ASP A 32 -11.37 14.17 0.27
N ALA A 33 -10.63 15.24 0.00
CA ALA A 33 -9.84 15.97 0.99
C ALA A 33 -10.74 16.78 1.95
N LYS A 34 -11.50 16.08 2.81
CA LYS A 34 -12.46 16.65 3.77
C LYS A 34 -11.92 16.73 5.20
N PHE A 35 -10.81 16.07 5.49
CA PHE A 35 -10.19 16.04 6.80
C PHE A 35 -9.14 17.15 6.91
N GLU A 36 -9.11 17.86 8.03
CA GLU A 36 -8.19 18.97 8.24
C GLU A 36 -6.73 18.50 8.31
N LEU A 37 -6.42 17.60 9.24
CA LEU A 37 -5.13 16.92 9.35
C LEU A 37 -5.34 15.48 9.87
N PRO A 38 -5.62 14.51 8.97
CA PRO A 38 -5.78 13.11 9.37
C PRO A 38 -4.43 12.49 9.77
N GLU A 39 -4.40 11.70 10.84
CA GLU A 39 -3.17 11.07 11.37
C GLU A 39 -3.19 9.55 11.24
N SER A 40 -4.29 8.90 11.64
CA SER A 40 -4.44 7.45 11.54
C SER A 40 -5.87 7.03 11.23
N VAL A 41 -6.03 5.82 10.68
CA VAL A 41 -7.32 5.21 10.37
C VAL A 41 -7.38 3.78 10.90
N ILE A 42 -8.56 3.38 11.38
CA ILE A 42 -8.87 1.98 11.69
C ILE A 42 -10.17 1.56 11.02
N TYR A 43 -10.17 0.37 10.42
CA TYR A 43 -11.36 -0.24 9.84
C TYR A 43 -12.03 -1.17 10.85
N ASP A 44 -13.30 -0.89 11.13
CA ASP A 44 -14.19 -1.75 11.89
C ASP A 44 -15.01 -2.62 10.92
N SER A 45 -14.53 -3.83 10.68
CA SER A 45 -15.15 -4.77 9.75
C SER A 45 -16.51 -5.29 10.19
N LYS A 46 -16.85 -5.18 11.47
CA LYS A 46 -18.15 -5.63 11.99
C LYS A 46 -19.26 -4.66 11.61
N ASN A 47 -18.94 -3.36 11.61
CA ASN A 47 -19.91 -2.30 11.32
C ASN A 47 -19.70 -1.67 9.94
N GLU A 48 -18.67 -2.10 9.20
CA GLU A 48 -18.28 -1.55 7.89
C GLU A 48 -17.97 -0.04 7.97
N VAL A 49 -17.19 0.36 8.98
CA VAL A 49 -16.89 1.78 9.28
C VAL A 49 -15.39 2.02 9.31
N LEU A 50 -14.94 3.15 8.73
CA LEU A 50 -13.62 3.71 8.98
C LEU A 50 -13.71 4.81 10.03
N TYR A 51 -12.87 4.70 11.07
CA TYR A 51 -12.66 5.76 12.04
C TYR A 51 -11.32 6.43 11.76
N VAL A 52 -11.34 7.74 11.53
CA VAL A 52 -10.15 8.54 11.20
C VAL A 52 -9.87 9.50 12.33
N SER A 53 -8.66 9.45 12.89
CA SER A 53 -8.21 10.46 13.87
C SER A 53 -7.69 11.69 13.15
N ASN A 54 -8.08 12.86 13.66
CA ASN A 54 -7.70 14.15 13.09
C ASN A 54 -7.10 15.03 14.18
N ILE A 55 -6.05 15.74 13.81
CA ILE A 55 -5.58 16.92 14.53
C ILE A 55 -6.09 18.17 13.79
N VAL A 56 -6.05 19.34 14.43
CA VAL A 56 -6.55 20.60 13.84
C VAL A 56 -5.43 21.63 13.73
N ASN A 57 -4.85 22.05 14.86
CA ASN A 57 -3.86 23.14 14.85
C ASN A 57 -2.42 22.62 14.73
N HIS A 58 -1.82 22.29 15.87
CA HIS A 58 -0.37 22.09 15.95
C HIS A 58 -0.07 20.66 16.43
N PRO A 59 0.65 19.85 15.64
CA PRO A 59 0.87 18.43 15.94
C PRO A 59 1.60 18.18 17.26
N PHE A 60 2.34 19.19 17.75
CA PHE A 60 3.13 19.07 18.98
C PHE A 60 2.55 19.82 20.20
N LYS A 61 1.31 20.32 20.14
CA LYS A 61 0.67 21.01 21.26
C LYS A 61 -0.55 20.24 21.75
N LYS A 62 -0.65 20.07 23.07
CA LYS A 62 -1.88 19.57 23.70
C LYS A 62 -2.89 20.71 23.77
N ASP A 63 -3.76 20.80 22.77
CA ASP A 63 -4.80 21.83 22.65
C ASP A 63 -6.23 21.28 22.72
N SER A 64 -6.39 19.95 22.80
CA SER A 64 -7.69 19.24 22.86
C SER A 64 -8.62 19.52 21.67
N SER A 65 -8.06 19.95 20.53
CA SER A 65 -8.82 20.26 19.31
C SER A 65 -9.07 19.05 18.41
N GLY A 66 -8.39 17.93 18.64
CA GLY A 66 -8.52 16.73 17.83
C GLY A 66 -9.88 16.05 17.95
N TYR A 67 -10.27 15.31 16.92
CA TYR A 67 -11.55 14.61 16.82
C TYR A 67 -11.47 13.33 16.01
N ILE A 68 -12.47 12.47 16.15
CA ILE A 68 -12.62 11.24 15.37
C ILE A 68 -13.73 11.44 14.33
N SER A 69 -13.37 11.29 13.06
CA SER A 69 -14.31 11.22 11.94
C SER A 69 -14.79 9.79 11.72
N LYS A 70 -16.01 9.66 11.19
CA LYS A 70 -16.61 8.39 10.82
C LYS A 70 -16.94 8.39 9.32
N ILE A 71 -16.54 7.35 8.60
CA ILE A 71 -16.91 7.08 7.21
C ILE A 71 -17.63 5.73 7.16
N SER A 72 -18.80 5.70 6.52
CA SER A 72 -19.67 4.52 6.38
C SER A 72 -20.45 4.62 5.08
#